data_AF-A0A7Y4KTW2-F1
#
_entry.id   AF-A0A7Y4KTW2-F1
#
_cell.length_a   1.000
_cell.length_b   1.000
_cell.length_c   1.000
_cell.angle_alpha   90.00
_cell.angle_beta   90.00
_cell.angle_gamma   90.00
#
_symmetry.space_group_name_H-M   'P 1'
#
loop_
_entity.id
_entity.type
_entity.pdbx_description
1 polymer ?
#
loop_
_entity_poly.entity_id
_entity_poly.type
_entity_poly.pdbx_seq_one_letter_code
_entity_poly.pdbx_strand_id
1 'polypeptide(L)'
;MENPFLKGKVEGITDIGDPVSAEKVAELKPDLIVVSKEDEYEKMSKIAPTVLIPYATSKNVEEDVRQIADLVGEKKAGEAWLDKFHQKAKESREKLAGKLKPNETVGIYEVQDKDFYVMGQN
;
A
#
# COMPACT_ATOMS: atom_id res chain seq x y z
N MET A 1 -4.37 10.90 9.13
CA MET A 1 -3.10 10.90 8.36
C MET A 1 -1.83 10.78 9.22
N GLU A 2 -1.88 10.20 10.42
CA GLU A 2 -0.66 10.04 11.25
C GLU A 2 0.06 8.72 10.92
N ASN A 3 0.87 8.72 9.86
CA ASN A 3 1.78 7.62 9.56
C ASN A 3 3.23 8.15 9.52
N PRO A 4 4.16 7.65 10.37
CA PRO A 4 5.52 8.17 10.45
C PRO A 4 6.31 8.01 9.15
N PHE A 5 5.98 7.03 8.31
CA PHE A 5 6.63 6.81 7.01
C PHE A 5 6.11 7.74 5.90
N LEU A 6 4.96 8.39 6.13
CA LEU A 6 4.36 9.36 5.21
C LEU A 6 4.67 10.82 5.58
N LYS A 7 5.34 11.06 6.72
CA LYS A 7 5.71 12.42 7.16
C LYS A 7 6.52 13.14 6.09
N GLY A 8 6.08 14.34 5.71
CA GLY A 8 6.70 15.15 4.66
C GLY A 8 6.45 14.66 3.22
N LYS A 9 5.69 13.57 3.02
CA LYS A 9 5.34 13.04 1.68
C LYS A 9 3.92 13.38 1.23
N VAL A 10 3.08 13.83 2.17
CA VAL A 10 1.67 14.14 1.94
C VAL A 10 1.35 15.62 2.11
N GLU A 11 2.39 16.47 2.18
CA GLU A 11 2.21 17.92 2.26
C GLU A 11 1.53 18.43 0.97
N GLY A 12 0.47 19.22 1.14
CA GLY A 12 -0.34 19.72 0.02
C GLY A 12 -1.37 18.72 -0.52
N ILE A 13 -1.47 17.51 0.04
CA ILE A 13 -2.54 16.55 -0.31
C ILE A 13 -3.76 16.81 0.59
N THR A 14 -4.94 16.96 -0.02
CA THR A 14 -6.20 17.20 0.69
C THR A 14 -6.69 15.94 1.42
N ASP A 15 -7.03 16.08 2.70
CA ASP A 15 -7.70 15.03 3.48
C ASP A 15 -9.19 14.93 3.13
N ILE A 16 -9.58 13.82 2.49
CA ILE A 16 -10.97 13.53 2.12
C ILE A 16 -11.77 12.84 3.25
N GLY A 17 -11.12 12.52 4.38
CA GLY A 17 -11.73 11.94 5.58
C GLY A 17 -11.76 10.41 5.59
N ASP A 18 -11.96 9.87 6.79
CA ASP A 18 -12.27 8.46 7.05
C ASP A 18 -13.44 8.41 8.05
N PRO A 19 -14.67 8.07 7.62
CA PRO A 19 -15.05 7.60 6.29
C PRO A 19 -14.94 8.70 5.21
N VAL A 20 -14.75 8.27 3.95
CA VAL A 20 -14.55 9.15 2.78
C VAL A 20 -15.76 10.06 2.53
N SER A 21 -15.51 11.35 2.31
CA SER A 21 -16.52 12.34 1.91
C SER A 21 -16.62 12.48 0.39
N ALA A 22 -17.75 12.06 -0.18
CA ALA A 22 -18.03 12.21 -1.61
C ALA A 22 -18.05 13.68 -2.08
N GLU A 23 -18.55 14.60 -1.25
CA GLU A 23 -18.58 16.04 -1.56
C GLU A 23 -17.16 16.60 -1.70
N LYS A 24 -16.28 16.32 -0.73
CA LYS A 24 -14.87 16.74 -0.80
C LYS A 24 -14.17 16.16 -2.02
N VAL A 25 -14.42 14.88 -2.34
CA VAL A 25 -13.84 14.25 -3.54
C VAL A 25 -14.33 14.94 -4.81
N ALA A 26 -15.62 15.28 -4.91
CA ALA A 26 -16.16 15.99 -6.07
C ALA A 26 -15.57 17.39 -6.25
N GLU A 27 -15.30 18.12 -5.17
CA GLU A 27 -14.65 19.44 -5.21
C GLU A 27 -13.24 19.40 -5.82
N LEU A 28 -12.53 18.28 -5.65
CA LEU A 28 -11.18 18.09 -6.21
C LEU A 28 -11.19 17.84 -7.73
N LYS A 29 -12.36 17.55 -8.33
CA LYS A 29 -12.52 17.24 -9.76
C LYS A 29 -11.51 16.18 -10.26
N PRO A 30 -11.48 14.98 -9.65
CA PRO A 30 -10.53 13.94 -10.02
C PRO A 30 -10.81 13.44 -11.44
N ASP A 31 -9.75 13.03 -12.14
CA ASP A 31 -9.81 12.29 -13.41
C ASP A 31 -9.74 10.76 -13.20
N LEU A 32 -9.26 10.32 -12.04
CA LEU A 32 -9.24 8.93 -11.59
C LEU A 32 -9.46 8.86 -10.07
N ILE A 33 -10.26 7.90 -9.62
CA ILE A 33 -10.40 7.54 -8.20
C ILE A 33 -10.00 6.08 -7.99
N VAL A 34 -9.25 5.80 -6.93
CA VAL A 34 -8.88 4.44 -6.53
C VAL A 34 -9.49 4.15 -5.16
N VAL A 35 -10.20 3.04 -5.05
CA VAL A 35 -10.87 2.59 -3.81
C VAL A 35 -10.56 1.13 -3.53
N SER A 36 -10.78 0.68 -2.29
CA SER A 36 -10.57 -0.72 -1.90
C SER A 36 -11.83 -1.46 -1.44
N LYS A 37 -12.96 -0.76 -1.32
CA LYS A 37 -14.26 -1.33 -0.92
C LYS A 37 -15.33 -1.10 -1.99
N GLU A 38 -16.23 -2.08 -2.12
CA GLU A 38 -17.33 -2.03 -3.09
C GLU A 38 -18.31 -0.87 -2.81
N ASP A 39 -18.60 -0.60 -1.54
CA ASP A 39 -19.54 0.46 -1.16
C ASP A 39 -18.97 1.87 -1.41
N GLU A 40 -17.65 2.00 -1.38
CA GLU A 40 -16.93 3.21 -1.82
C GLU A 40 -16.97 3.32 -3.35
N TYR A 41 -16.75 2.20 -4.07
CA TYR A 41 -16.78 2.16 -5.54
C TYR A 41 -18.12 2.66 -6.10
N GLU A 42 -19.25 2.19 -5.59
CA GLU A 42 -20.57 2.61 -6.06
C GLU A 42 -20.81 4.12 -5.92
N LYS A 43 -20.27 4.73 -4.85
CA LYS A 43 -20.41 6.16 -4.57
C LYS A 43 -19.44 6.97 -5.44
N MET A 44 -18.17 6.57 -5.48
CA MET A 44 -17.11 7.29 -6.18
C MET A 44 -17.23 7.21 -7.70
N SER A 45 -17.78 6.10 -8.24
CA SER A 45 -18.01 5.94 -9.68
C SER A 45 -18.99 6.95 -10.28
N LYS A 46 -19.78 7.63 -9.44
CA LYS A 46 -20.68 8.73 -9.86
C LYS A 46 -19.94 10.06 -10.04
N ILE A 47 -18.70 10.16 -9.56
CA ILE A 47 -17.88 11.38 -9.58
C ILE A 47 -16.90 11.34 -10.75
N ALA A 48 -16.14 10.26 -10.89
CA ALA A 48 -15.11 10.10 -11.91
C ALA A 48 -14.86 8.61 -12.23
N PRO A 49 -14.12 8.28 -13.31
CA PRO A 49 -13.62 6.92 -13.53
C PRO A 49 -13.00 6.38 -12.24
N THR A 50 -13.51 5.25 -11.76
CA THR A 50 -13.11 4.66 -10.49
C THR A 50 -12.58 3.26 -10.71
N VAL A 51 -11.49 2.91 -10.02
CA VAL A 51 -10.88 1.59 -10.03
C VAL A 51 -10.96 1.01 -8.62
N LEU A 52 -11.54 -0.18 -8.52
CA LEU A 52 -11.56 -0.97 -7.29
C LEU A 52 -10.33 -1.88 -7.24
N ILE A 53 -9.49 -1.70 -6.23
CA ILE A 53 -8.38 -2.59 -5.89
C ILE A 53 -8.64 -3.16 -4.50
N PRO A 54 -9.26 -4.34 -4.39
CA PRO A 54 -9.62 -4.90 -3.09
C PRO A 54 -8.39 -5.24 -2.27
N TYR A 55 -8.47 -5.02 -0.95
CA TYR A 55 -7.39 -5.32 -0.04
C TYR A 55 -7.03 -6.81 -0.06
N ALA A 56 -5.73 -7.12 0.10
CA ALA A 56 -5.19 -8.48 0.15
C ALA A 56 -5.51 -9.36 -1.08
N THR A 57 -5.63 -8.75 -2.26
CA THR A 57 -5.79 -9.50 -3.52
C THR A 57 -4.47 -9.83 -4.20
N SER A 58 -3.43 -9.02 -4.00
CA SER A 58 -2.07 -9.30 -4.44
C SER A 58 -1.38 -10.30 -3.54
N LYS A 59 -0.54 -11.14 -4.12
CA LYS A 59 0.23 -12.17 -3.40
C LYS A 59 1.50 -11.64 -2.75
N ASN A 60 1.96 -10.47 -3.18
CA ASN A 60 3.20 -9.84 -2.75
C ASN A 60 3.26 -8.38 -3.19
N VAL A 61 4.27 -7.66 -2.69
CA VAL A 61 4.52 -6.25 -2.98
C VAL A 61 4.84 -5.98 -4.46
N GLU A 62 5.43 -6.94 -5.16
CA GLU A 62 5.77 -6.82 -6.57
C GLU A 62 4.51 -6.71 -7.43
N GLU A 63 3.49 -7.51 -7.12
CA GLU A 63 2.17 -7.45 -7.78
C GLU A 63 1.49 -6.10 -7.50
N ASP A 64 1.46 -5.63 -6.25
CA ASP A 64 0.87 -4.34 -5.89
C ASP A 64 1.52 -3.16 -6.66
N VAL A 65 2.85 -3.11 -6.65
CA VAL A 65 3.59 -2.01 -7.30
C VAL A 65 3.38 -2.03 -8.81
N ARG A 66 3.40 -3.21 -9.43
CA ARG A 66 3.14 -3.34 -10.87
C ARG A 66 1.71 -2.96 -11.23
N GLN A 67 0.73 -3.33 -10.41
CA GLN A 67 -0.67 -2.97 -10.64
C GLN A 67 -0.85 -1.45 -10.63
N ILE A 68 -0.31 -0.76 -9.61
CA ILE A 68 -0.38 0.71 -9.54
C ILE A 68 0.41 1.36 -10.68
N ALA A 69 1.62 0.86 -10.98
CA ALA A 69 2.43 1.40 -12.06
C ALA A 69 1.79 1.23 -13.44
N ASP A 70 1.07 0.12 -13.69
CA ASP A 70 0.29 -0.07 -14.91
C ASP A 70 -0.89 0.91 -14.96
N LEU A 71 -1.62 1.04 -13.84
CA LEU A 71 -2.79 1.92 -13.74
C LEU A 71 -2.45 3.38 -14.06
N VAL A 72 -1.32 3.89 -13.57
CA VAL A 72 -0.90 5.28 -13.81
C VAL A 72 0.02 5.43 -15.03
N GLY A 73 0.29 4.35 -15.78
CA GLY A 73 1.12 4.38 -16.99
C GLY A 73 2.63 4.47 -16.75
N GLU A 74 3.10 4.27 -15.51
CA GLU A 74 4.49 4.47 -15.07
C GLU A 74 5.25 3.14 -14.82
N LYS A 75 5.07 2.16 -15.72
CA LYS A 75 5.70 0.82 -15.60
C LYS A 75 7.20 0.85 -15.34
N LYS A 76 7.93 1.76 -16.00
CA LYS A 76 9.38 1.90 -15.83
C LYS A 76 9.74 2.38 -14.43
N ALA A 77 8.97 3.31 -13.87
CA ALA A 77 9.19 3.77 -12.50
C ALA A 77 8.88 2.67 -11.48
N GLY A 78 7.84 1.87 -11.74
CA GLY A 78 7.50 0.68 -10.95
C GLY A 78 8.64 -0.33 -10.88
N GLU A 79 9.16 -0.77 -12.02
CA GLU A 79 10.29 -1.73 -12.04
C GLU A 79 11.55 -1.14 -11.38
N ALA A 80 11.86 0.14 -11.63
CA ALA A 80 13.01 0.80 -11.00
C ALA A 80 12.86 0.90 -9.46
N TRP A 81 11.63 0.99 -8.94
CA TRP A 81 11.37 0.93 -7.51
C TRP A 81 11.57 -0.48 -6.97
N LEU A 82 11.09 -1.51 -7.69
CA LEU A 82 11.25 -2.92 -7.31
C LEU A 82 12.71 -3.35 -7.28
N ASP A 83 13.52 -2.91 -8.24
CA ASP A 83 14.96 -3.16 -8.24
C ASP A 83 15.63 -2.64 -6.97
N LYS A 84 15.29 -1.40 -6.56
CA LYS A 84 15.80 -0.81 -5.32
C LYS A 84 15.31 -1.54 -4.07
N PHE A 85 14.04 -1.96 -4.07
CA PHE A 85 13.45 -2.73 -2.98
C PHE A 85 14.19 -4.07 -2.79
N HIS A 86 14.40 -4.82 -3.88
CA HIS A 86 15.13 -6.08 -3.87
C HIS A 86 16.59 -5.91 -3.49
N GLN A 87 17.26 -4.87 -3.98
CA GLN A 87 18.63 -4.56 -3.60
C GLN A 87 18.73 -4.33 -2.08
N LYS A 88 17.85 -3.50 -1.51
CA LYS A 88 17.83 -3.23 -0.07
C LYS A 88 17.54 -4.50 0.74
N ALA A 89 16.63 -5.36 0.25
CA ALA A 89 16.34 -6.65 0.89
C ALA A 89 17.57 -7.56 0.88
N LYS A 90 18.31 -7.63 -0.23
CA LYS A 90 19.54 -8.40 -0.34
C LYS A 90 20.62 -7.90 0.62
N GLU A 91 20.89 -6.59 0.63
CA GLU A 91 21.87 -5.97 1.54
C GLU A 91 21.51 -6.21 3.01
N SER A 92 20.22 -6.24 3.34
CA SER A 92 19.74 -6.52 4.69
C SER A 92 19.95 -7.98 5.08
N ARG A 93 19.72 -8.93 4.14
CA ARG A 93 20.02 -10.36 4.36
C ARG A 93 21.51 -10.60 4.59
N GLU A 94 22.38 -9.94 3.83
CA GLU A 94 23.83 -10.02 4.01
C GLU A 94 24.26 -9.53 5.40
N LYS A 95 23.66 -8.47 5.92
CA LYS A 95 23.92 -7.97 7.29
C LYS A 95 23.47 -8.93 8.40
N LEU A 96 22.57 -9.87 8.10
CA LEU A 96 22.10 -10.90 9.02
C LEU A 96 22.87 -12.22 8.87
N ALA A 97 23.65 -12.39 7.81
CA ALA A 97 24.42 -13.60 7.58
C ALA A 97 25.38 -13.88 8.74
N GLY A 98 25.39 -15.13 9.22
CA GLY A 98 26.21 -15.56 10.37
C GLY A 98 25.71 -15.08 11.74
N LYS A 99 24.62 -14.29 11.82
CA LYS A 99 24.02 -13.85 13.09
C LYS A 99 22.88 -14.75 13.57
N LEU A 100 22.33 -15.57 12.68
CA LEU A 100 21.23 -16.50 12.97
C LEU A 100 21.76 -17.94 12.99
N LYS A 101 21.22 -18.74 13.89
CA LYS A 101 21.51 -20.18 13.97
C LYS A 101 20.82 -20.93 12.82
N PRO A 102 21.34 -22.10 12.40
CA PRO A 102 20.62 -22.98 11.49
C PRO A 102 19.22 -23.29 12.02
N ASN A 103 18.20 -23.16 11.16
CA ASN A 103 16.78 -23.38 11.46
C ASN A 103 16.16 -22.44 12.52
N GLU A 104 16.78 -21.30 12.81
CA GLU A 104 16.17 -20.28 13.65
C GLU A 104 14.92 -19.71 12.96
N THR A 105 13.82 -19.59 13.71
CA THR A 105 12.53 -19.12 13.20
C THR A 105 12.20 -17.72 13.72
N VAL A 106 11.34 -17.01 13.01
CA VAL A 106 10.85 -15.67 13.38
C VAL A 106 9.33 -15.69 13.33
N GLY A 107 8.70 -15.13 14.38
CA GLY A 107 7.27 -14.83 14.41
C GLY A 107 7.06 -13.32 14.46
N ILE A 108 6.04 -12.84 13.78
CA ILE A 108 5.60 -11.43 13.84
C ILE A 108 4.22 -11.42 14.50
N TYR A 109 4.10 -10.67 15.58
CA TYR A 109 2.90 -10.58 16.39
C TYR A 109 2.49 -9.11 16.51
N GLU A 110 1.20 -8.85 16.40
CA GLU A 110 0.63 -7.53 16.55
C GLU A 110 -0.47 -7.56 17.61
N VAL A 111 -0.47 -6.56 18.50
CA VAL A 111 -1.53 -6.35 19.49
C VAL A 111 -2.20 -5.04 19.16
N GLN A 112 -3.48 -5.10 18.82
CA GLN A 112 -4.28 -3.92 18.51
C GLN A 112 -5.53 -3.95 19.39
N ASP A 113 -5.69 -2.92 20.24
CA ASP A 113 -6.71 -2.82 21.27
C ASP A 113 -6.78 -4.06 22.20
N LYS A 114 -7.72 -4.97 21.95
CA LYS A 114 -7.91 -6.21 22.72
C LYS A 114 -7.58 -7.48 21.91
N ASP A 115 -7.19 -7.32 20.66
CA ASP A 115 -6.95 -8.41 19.73
C ASP A 115 -5.45 -8.71 19.58
N PHE A 116 -5.15 -9.98 19.37
CA PHE A 116 -3.79 -10.49 19.17
C PHE A 116 -3.73 -11.21 17.81
N TYR A 117 -2.84 -10.73 16.95
CA TYR A 117 -2.66 -11.24 15.60
C TYR A 117 -1.29 -11.90 15.44
N VAL A 118 -1.29 -13.04 14.75
CA VAL A 118 -0.07 -13.71 14.29
C VAL A 118 0.00 -13.50 12.78
N MET A 119 1.04 -12.81 12.33
CA MET A 119 1.17 -12.45 10.92
C MET A 119 1.80 -13.60 10.12
N GLY A 120 1.19 -13.91 8.97
CA GLY A 120 1.71 -14.88 7.99
C GLY A 120 2.73 -14.26 7.03
N GLN A 121 3.16 -15.05 6.05
CA GLN A 121 3.94 -14.55 4.93
C GLN A 121 2.98 -14.02 3.86
N ASN A 122 3.11 -12.74 3.50
CA ASN A 122 2.50 -12.12 2.32
C ASN A 122 3.51 -11.16 1.71
#